data_AF-A0A7S2JK24-F1
#
_entry.id   AF-A0A7S2JK24-F1
#
_cell.length_a   1.000
_cell.length_b   1.000
_cell.length_c   1.000
_cell.angle_alpha   90.00
_cell.angle_beta   90.00
_cell.angle_gamma   90.00
#
_symmetry.space_group_name_H-M   'P 1'
#
loop_
_entity.id
_entity.type
_entity.pdbx_description
1 polymer ?
#
loop_
_entity_poly.entity_id
_entity_poly.type
_entity_poly.pdbx_seq_one_letter_code
_entity_poly.pdbx_strand_id
1 'polypeptide(L)'
;VGRTPIVKINKMAPPGVDLYVKLEYFNPLSSVKDRLALAIIEDGERRGLLKPGSTVIEATSGNSGIGLSMVCAQRGYTFVAVMVASCSVERRKIMRMLGAKVIVT
;
A
#
# COMPACT_ATOMS: atom_id res chain seq x y z
N VAL A 1 -10.17 1.82 -3.33
CA VAL A 1 -9.17 2.45 -2.43
C VAL A 1 -9.73 3.77 -1.94
N GLY A 2 -9.65 4.04 -0.64
CA GLY A 2 -10.27 5.19 0.00
C GLY A 2 -11.73 4.98 0.40
N ARG A 3 -12.43 6.08 0.75
CA ARG A 3 -13.80 6.06 1.32
C ARG A 3 -13.96 5.10 2.51
N THR A 4 -12.90 4.94 3.30
CA THR A 4 -12.90 4.07 4.48
C THR A 4 -13.80 4.63 5.60
N PRO A 5 -14.38 3.80 6.46
CA PRO A 5 -15.26 4.25 7.53
C PRO A 5 -14.58 5.16 8.55
N ILE A 6 -15.37 6.04 9.16
CA ILE A 6 -15.03 6.74 10.41
C ILE A 6 -15.97 6.19 11.47
N VAL A 7 -15.43 5.73 12.59
CA VAL A 7 -16.21 5.10 13.66
C VAL A 7 -15.97 5.83 14.97
N LYS A 8 -17.06 6.15 15.70
CA LYS A 8 -17.00 6.74 17.04
C LYS A 8 -16.59 5.69 18.07
N ILE A 9 -15.66 6.05 18.96
CA ILE A 9 -15.24 5.19 20.08
C ILE A 9 -16.09 5.52 21.31
N ASN A 10 -16.92 4.55 21.73
CA ASN A 10 -17.89 4.77 22.80
C ASN A 10 -17.36 4.48 24.22
N LYS A 11 -16.28 3.69 24.36
CA LYS A 11 -15.83 3.16 25.68
C LYS A 11 -14.44 3.59 26.13
N MET A 12 -13.60 4.11 25.23
CA MET A 12 -12.20 4.47 25.51
C MET A 12 -11.92 5.97 25.32
N ALA A 13 -12.95 6.76 25.04
CA ALA A 13 -12.79 8.21 24.91
C ALA A 13 -12.59 8.83 26.31
N PRO A 14 -11.68 9.81 26.47
CA PRO A 14 -11.60 10.59 27.70
C PRO A 14 -12.93 11.29 28.02
N PRO A 15 -13.23 11.57 29.30
CA PRO A 15 -14.43 12.30 29.67
C PRO A 15 -14.55 13.64 28.92
N GLY A 16 -15.72 13.92 28.34
CA GLY A 16 -15.99 15.15 27.59
C GLY A 16 -15.39 15.21 26.17
N VAL A 17 -14.79 14.11 25.68
CA VAL A 17 -14.16 14.06 24.35
C VAL A 17 -14.92 13.12 23.41
N ASP A 18 -15.27 13.62 22.23
CA ASP A 18 -15.73 12.77 21.13
C ASP A 18 -14.52 12.23 20.35
N LEU A 19 -14.22 10.94 20.54
CA LEU A 19 -13.12 10.26 19.86
C LEU A 19 -13.62 9.45 18.66
N TYR A 20 -12.98 9.62 17.50
CA TYR A 20 -13.26 8.87 16.27
C TYR A 20 -11.98 8.23 15.72
N VAL A 21 -12.14 7.10 15.04
CA VAL A 21 -11.04 6.41 14.36
C VAL A 21 -11.35 6.27 12.87
N LYS A 22 -10.36 6.60 12.03
CA LYS A 22 -10.39 6.38 10.59
C LYS A 22 -9.85 4.98 10.27
N LEU A 23 -10.73 4.07 9.83
CA LEU A 23 -10.40 2.65 9.69
C LEU A 23 -9.73 2.36 8.34
N GLU A 24 -8.48 2.77 8.19
CA GLU A 24 -7.72 2.60 6.93
C GLU A 24 -7.38 1.14 6.57
N TYR A 25 -7.64 0.19 7.45
CA TYR A 25 -7.54 -1.24 7.12
C TYR A 25 -8.72 -1.73 6.27
N PHE A 26 -9.73 -0.91 5.98
CA PHE A 26 -10.78 -1.24 5.00
C PHE A 26 -10.37 -0.99 3.54
N ASN A 27 -9.15 -0.49 3.29
CA ASN A 27 -8.61 -0.51 1.93
C ASN A 27 -8.34 -1.96 1.48
N PRO A 28 -8.28 -2.25 0.17
CA PRO A 28 -8.23 -3.63 -0.36
C PRO A 28 -7.12 -4.52 0.21
N LEU A 29 -5.93 -3.97 0.51
CA LEU A 29 -4.78 -4.69 1.09
C LEU A 29 -4.56 -4.30 2.56
N SER A 30 -5.64 -3.85 3.20
CA SER A 30 -5.74 -3.63 4.64
C SER A 30 -4.77 -2.58 5.19
N SER A 31 -4.42 -1.56 4.42
CA SER A 31 -3.57 -0.47 4.91
C SER A 31 -3.88 0.89 4.27
N VAL A 32 -3.49 1.96 4.97
CA VAL A 32 -3.54 3.34 4.42
C VAL A 32 -2.65 3.51 3.18
N LYS A 33 -1.63 2.65 3.00
CA LYS A 33 -0.64 2.79 1.92
C LYS A 33 -1.19 2.47 0.55
N ASP A 34 -2.33 1.77 0.47
CA ASP A 34 -3.05 1.54 -0.78
C ASP A 34 -3.42 2.88 -1.46
N ARG A 35 -3.76 3.90 -0.66
CA ARG A 35 -4.03 5.26 -1.15
C ARG A 35 -2.79 5.90 -1.76
N LEU A 36 -1.67 5.82 -1.06
CA LEU A 36 -0.39 6.36 -1.54
C LEU A 36 0.00 5.68 -2.85
N ALA A 37 -0.02 4.34 -2.88
CA ALA A 37 0.34 3.55 -4.05
C ALA A 37 -0.51 3.91 -5.28
N LEU A 38 -1.83 4.04 -5.11
CA LEU A 38 -2.70 4.46 -6.20
C LEU A 38 -2.37 5.89 -6.67
N ALA A 39 -2.24 6.83 -5.73
CA ALA A 39 -2.02 8.24 -6.05
C ALA A 39 -0.70 8.49 -6.78
N ILE A 40 0.40 7.84 -6.38
CA ILE A 40 1.72 8.05 -7.01
C ILE A 40 1.78 7.42 -8.40
N ILE A 41 1.13 6.28 -8.61
CA ILE A 41 1.04 5.66 -9.94
C ILE A 41 0.18 6.53 -10.87
N GLU A 42 -0.99 6.99 -10.40
CA GLU A 42 -1.86 7.87 -11.18
C GLU A 42 -1.20 9.22 -11.51
N ASP A 43 -0.41 9.80 -10.59
CA ASP A 43 0.38 11.00 -10.90
C ASP A 43 1.45 10.73 -11.95
N GLY A 44 2.19 9.61 -11.83
CA GLY A 44 3.20 9.20 -12.79
C GLY A 44 2.62 8.98 -14.19
N GLU A 45 1.44 8.35 -14.28
CA GLU A 45 0.69 8.18 -15.52
C GLU A 45 0.26 9.53 -16.11
N ARG A 46 -0.38 10.39 -15.31
CA ARG A 46 -0.86 11.72 -15.74
C ARG A 46 0.27 12.61 -16.26
N ARG A 47 1.46 12.52 -15.65
CA ARG A 47 2.65 13.30 -16.04
C ARG A 47 3.42 12.66 -17.20
N GLY A 48 3.01 11.49 -17.69
CA GLY A 48 3.70 10.77 -18.75
C GLY A 48 5.05 10.17 -18.33
N LEU A 49 5.32 10.09 -17.01
CA LEU A 49 6.55 9.52 -16.45
C LEU A 49 6.49 7.99 -16.44
N LEU A 50 5.30 7.42 -16.27
CA LEU A 50 5.06 5.98 -16.35
C LEU A 50 4.47 5.64 -17.72
N LYS A 51 5.23 4.88 -18.51
CA LYS A 51 4.79 4.34 -19.80
C LYS A 51 4.27 2.92 -19.61
N PRO A 52 3.37 2.41 -20.48
CA PRO A 52 2.91 1.02 -20.41
C PRO A 52 4.07 0.03 -20.30
N GLY A 53 3.96 -0.92 -19.37
CA GLY A 53 5.00 -1.93 -19.13
C GLY A 53 6.24 -1.44 -18.36
N SER A 54 6.25 -0.20 -17.88
CA SER A 54 7.35 0.31 -17.04
C SER A 54 7.57 -0.54 -15.78
N THR A 55 8.80 -0.48 -15.26
CA THR A 55 9.14 -1.08 -13.97
C THR A 55 9.11 -0.02 -12.88
N VAL A 56 8.38 -0.30 -11.80
CA VAL A 56 8.34 0.50 -10.58
C VAL A 56 9.20 -0.17 -9.53
N ILE A 57 10.11 0.59 -8.91
CA ILE A 57 11.03 0.08 -7.89
C ILE A 57 10.84 0.90 -6.62
N GLU A 58 10.70 0.23 -5.47
CA GLU A 58 10.57 0.88 -4.17
C GLU A 58 11.37 0.14 -3.11
N ALA A 59 12.11 0.90 -2.29
CA ALA A 59 12.69 0.39 -1.05
C ALA A 59 11.61 0.45 0.05
N THR A 60 11.22 -0.71 0.59
CA THR A 60 10.08 -0.77 1.50
C THR A 60 10.25 -1.84 2.58
N SER A 61 9.66 -1.59 3.74
CA SER A 61 9.58 -2.56 4.83
C SER A 61 8.22 -3.27 4.90
N GLY A 62 7.24 -2.91 4.04
CA GLY A 62 5.93 -3.55 4.11
C GLY A 62 4.82 -2.94 3.26
N ASN A 63 3.89 -2.24 3.91
CA ASN A 63 2.57 -1.92 3.34
C ASN A 63 2.62 -1.08 2.05
N SER A 64 3.60 -0.18 1.92
CA SER A 64 3.80 0.56 0.66
C SER A 64 4.12 -0.39 -0.50
N GLY A 65 5.01 -1.36 -0.26
CA GLY A 65 5.31 -2.42 -1.22
C GLY A 65 4.11 -3.27 -1.57
N ILE A 66 3.29 -3.65 -0.58
CA ILE A 66 2.05 -4.42 -0.83
C ILE A 66 1.07 -3.60 -1.68
N GLY A 67 0.83 -2.34 -1.33
CA GLY A 67 -0.06 -1.45 -2.09
C GLY A 67 0.44 -1.24 -3.53
N LEU A 68 1.73 -0.98 -3.71
CA LEU A 68 2.35 -0.83 -5.03
C LEU A 68 2.31 -2.13 -5.83
N SER A 69 2.51 -3.29 -5.19
CA SER A 69 2.38 -4.60 -5.84
C SER A 69 0.98 -4.78 -6.42
N MET A 70 -0.06 -4.48 -5.64
CA MET A 70 -1.44 -4.55 -6.11
C MET A 70 -1.68 -3.61 -7.31
N VAL A 71 -1.34 -2.32 -7.16
CA VAL A 71 -1.61 -1.33 -8.20
C VAL A 71 -0.84 -1.64 -9.48
N CYS A 72 0.43 -2.03 -9.37
CA CYS A 72 1.25 -2.41 -10.53
C CYS A 72 0.70 -3.65 -11.23
N ALA A 73 0.26 -4.67 -10.48
CA ALA A 73 -0.35 -5.86 -11.05
C ALA A 73 -1.63 -5.53 -11.83
N GLN A 74 -2.47 -4.63 -11.29
CA GLN A 74 -3.69 -4.18 -11.96
C GLN A 74 -3.40 -3.35 -13.22
N ARG A 75 -2.36 -2.51 -13.20
CA ARG A 75 -2.03 -1.56 -14.27
C ARG A 75 -1.08 -2.12 -15.33
N GLY A 76 -0.56 -3.33 -15.13
CA GLY A 76 0.39 -3.96 -16.07
C GLY A 76 1.82 -3.43 -15.95
N TYR A 77 2.22 -2.96 -14.77
CA TYR A 77 3.61 -2.59 -14.48
C TYR A 77 4.35 -3.74 -13.78
N THR A 78 5.65 -3.86 -14.04
CA THR A 78 6.50 -4.73 -13.24
C THR A 78 6.82 -4.02 -11.93
N PHE A 79 6.59 -4.67 -10.79
CA PHE A 79 6.98 -4.11 -9.49
C PHE A 79 8.17 -4.86 -8.88
N VAL A 80 9.16 -4.10 -8.41
CA VAL A 80 10.32 -4.61 -7.68
C VAL A 80 10.35 -4.00 -6.29
N ALA A 81 10.21 -4.83 -5.27
CA ALA A 81 10.36 -4.45 -3.87
C ALA A 81 11.78 -4.76 -3.40
N VAL A 82 12.48 -3.76 -2.86
CA VAL A 82 13.77 -3.94 -2.18
C VAL A 82 13.54 -3.87 -0.68
N MET A 83 13.90 -4.92 0.05
CA MET A 83 13.60 -5.06 1.48
C MET A 83 14.83 -5.54 2.26
N VAL A 84 15.00 -5.08 3.49
CA VAL A 84 16.01 -5.65 4.41
C VAL A 84 15.57 -7.02 4.93
N ALA A 85 16.53 -7.94 5.15
CA ALA A 85 16.27 -9.31 5.57
C ALA A 85 15.43 -9.47 6.86
N SER A 86 15.52 -8.48 7.76
CA SER A 86 14.74 -8.43 9.01
C SER A 86 13.24 -8.17 8.80
N CYS A 87 12.80 -7.80 7.59
CA CYS A 87 11.39 -7.58 7.29
C CYS A 87 10.59 -8.90 7.32
N SER A 88 9.33 -8.80 7.75
CA SER A 88 8.41 -9.94 7.87
C SER A 88 8.35 -10.82 6.61
N VAL A 89 8.35 -12.14 6.82
CA VAL A 89 8.23 -13.13 5.74
C VAL A 89 6.83 -13.09 5.12
N GLU A 90 5.80 -12.84 5.92
CA GLU A 90 4.39 -12.74 5.51
C GLU A 90 4.22 -11.63 4.47
N ARG A 91 4.80 -10.46 4.73
CA ARG A 91 4.74 -9.32 3.79
C ARG A 91 5.43 -9.65 2.46
N ARG A 92 6.58 -10.33 2.51
CA ARG A 92 7.29 -10.82 1.31
C ARG A 92 6.45 -11.81 0.51
N LYS A 93 5.74 -12.73 1.19
CA LYS A 93 4.84 -13.69 0.55
C LYS A 93 3.67 -13.00 -0.15
N ILE A 94 3.02 -12.03 0.50
CA ILE A 94 1.91 -11.26 -0.08
C ILE A 94 2.37 -10.53 -1.34
N MET A 95 3.51 -9.83 -1.30
CA MET A 95 4.05 -9.13 -2.47
C MET A 95 4.35 -10.07 -3.64
N ARG A 96 4.97 -11.23 -3.38
CA ARG A 96 5.24 -12.23 -4.42
C ARG A 96 3.95 -12.81 -5.02
N MET A 97 2.94 -13.06 -4.19
CA MET A 97 1.61 -13.53 -4.65
C MET A 97 0.94 -12.50 -5.57
N LEU A 98 1.16 -11.21 -5.34
CA LEU A 98 0.70 -10.11 -6.19
C LEU A 98 1.59 -9.89 -7.44
N GLY A 99 2.58 -10.76 -7.69
CA GLY A 99 3.44 -10.68 -8.88
C GLY A 99 4.68 -9.80 -8.73
N ALA A 100 4.97 -9.27 -7.54
CA ALA A 100 6.16 -8.46 -7.32
C ALA A 100 7.44 -9.31 -7.27
N LYS A 101 8.52 -8.78 -7.86
CA LYS A 101 9.88 -9.27 -7.61
C LYS A 101 10.38 -8.72 -6.28
N VAL A 102 10.67 -9.60 -5.31
CA VAL A 102 11.17 -9.19 -3.99
C VAL A 102 12.67 -9.47 -3.90
N ILE A 103 13.46 -8.41 -3.84
CA ILE A 103 14.91 -8.44 -3.58
C ILE A 103 15.12 -8.23 -2.08
N VAL A 104 15.89 -9.13 -1.47
CA VAL A 104 16.23 -9.05 -0.05
C VAL A 104 17.70 -8.68 0.07
N THR A 105 17.99 -7.64 0.84
CA THR A 105 19.35 -7.14 1.12
C THR A 105 19.69 -7.25 2.60
#